data_AF-A0A930HGV8-F1
#
_entry.id   AF-A0A930HGV8-F1
#
_cell.length_a   1.000
_cell.length_b   1.000
_cell.length_c   1.000
_cell.angle_alpha   90.00
_cell.angle_beta   90.00
_cell.angle_gamma   90.00
#
_symmetry.space_group_name_H-M   'P 1'
#
loop_
_entity.id
_entity.type
_entity.pdbx_description
1 polymer ?
#
loop_
_entity_poly.entity_id
_entity_poly.type
_entity_poly.pdbx_seq_one_letter_code
_entity_poly.pdbx_strand_id
1 'polypeptide(L)' 'LTGGFAKAASDLKSYLPLVQKIIFALAGLVFLLGGGSIYIKMANGEQDVKSSIMMYVGGVLFLLIVGGLAPTIFG' A
#
# COMPACT_ATOMS: atom_id res chain seq x y z
N LEU A 1 15.19 -20.48 28.52
CA LEU A 1 14.12 -20.44 27.48
C LEU A 1 13.62 -19.02 27.16
N THR A 2 13.98 -17.98 27.93
CA THR A 2 13.46 -16.60 27.79
C THR A 2 14.27 -15.68 26.87
N GLY A 3 15.47 -16.06 26.41
CA GLY A 3 16.31 -15.22 25.55
C GLY A 3 16.08 -15.37 24.03
N GLY A 4 15.62 -16.54 23.58
CA GLY A 4 15.46 -16.82 22.14
C GLY A 4 14.32 -16.04 21.50
N PHE A 5 13.17 -15.97 22.18
CA PHE A 5 11.99 -15.23 21.70
C PHE A 5 12.20 -13.72 21.69
N ALA A 6 12.89 -13.16 22.68
CA ALA A 6 13.21 -11.73 22.72
C ALA A 6 14.15 -11.30 21.59
N LYS A 7 15.09 -12.18 21.20
CA LYS A 7 15.98 -11.95 20.07
C LYS A 7 15.23 -12.05 18.73
N ALA A 8 14.40 -13.08 18.56
CA ALA A 8 13.54 -13.20 17.38
C ALA A 8 12.57 -12.02 17.22
N ALA A 9 12.01 -11.49 18.31
CA ALA A 9 11.15 -10.31 18.27
C ALA A 9 11.91 -9.03 17.86
N SER A 10 13.16 -8.84 18.32
CA SER A 10 13.99 -7.69 17.92
C SER A 10 14.42 -7.76 16.46
N ASP A 11 14.73 -8.96 15.96
CA ASP A 11 15.04 -9.18 14.56
C ASP A 11 13.81 -8.91 13.67
N LEU A 12 12.62 -9.40 14.06
CA LEU A 12 11.37 -9.12 13.36
C LEU A 12 11.10 -7.61 13.27
N LYS A 13 11.26 -6.87 14.38
CA LYS A 13 11.08 -5.41 14.41
C LYS A 13 12.02 -4.66 13.48
N SER A 14 13.21 -5.20 13.20
CA SER A 14 14.15 -4.61 12.25
C SER A 14 13.71 -4.77 10.80
N TYR A 15 12.94 -5.81 10.47
CA TYR A 15 12.39 -6.02 9.13
C TYR A 15 11.09 -5.24 8.86
N LEU A 16 10.31 -4.91 9.89
CA LEU A 16 9.06 -4.13 9.76
C LEU A 16 9.22 -2.81 9.00
N PRO A 17 10.18 -1.92 9.31
CA PRO A 17 10.32 -0.65 8.60
C PRO A 17 10.74 -0.83 7.14
N LEU A 18 11.45 -1.93 6.81
CA LEU A 18 11.81 -2.26 5.44
C LEU A 18 10.57 -2.64 4.62
N VAL A 19 9.73 -3.52 5.17
CA VAL A 19 8.47 -3.94 4.54
C VAL A 19 7.53 -2.73 4.34
N GLN A 20 7.43 -1.85 5.34
CA GLN A 20 6.64 -0.64 5.26
C GLN A 20 7.09 0.29 4.11
N LYS A 21 8.40 0.53 3.96
CA LYS A 21 8.94 1.36 2.87
C LYS A 21 8.65 0.78 1.49
N ILE A 22 8.70 -0.54 1.35
CA ILE A 22 8.37 -1.23 0.09
C ILE A 22 6.89 -1.04 -0.25
N ILE A 23 5.98 -1.18 0.73
CA ILE A 23 4.53 -0.97 0.51
C ILE A 23 4.24 0.48 0.09
N PHE A 24 4.87 1.47 0.73
CA PHE A 24 4.72 2.88 0.33
C PHE A 24 5.28 3.15 -1.08
N ALA A 25 6.41 2.54 -1.44
CA ALA A 25 6.97 2.65 -2.79
C ALA A 25 6.03 2.06 -3.86
N LEU A 26 5.42 0.90 -3.58
CA LEU A 26 4.43 0.27 -4.44
C LEU A 26 3.15 1.11 -4.55
N ALA A 27 2.69 1.70 -3.44
CA ALA A 27 1.55 2.61 -3.44
C ALA A 27 1.78 3.83 -4.36
N GLY A 28 3.00 4.41 -4.32
CA GLY A 28 3.39 5.49 -5.23
C GLY A 28 3.42 5.05 -6.70
N LEU A 29 3.94 3.86 -6.99
CA LEU A 29 3.95 3.32 -8.36
C LEU A 29 2.53 3.11 -8.90
N VAL A 30 1.66 2.49 -8.12
CA VAL A 30 0.24 2.26 -8.48
C VAL A 30 -0.49 3.59 -8.64
N PHE A 31 -0.14 4.61 -7.83
CA PHE A 31 -0.68 5.96 -7.95
C PHE A 31 -0.35 6.61 -9.31
N LEU A 32 0.88 6.44 -9.79
CA LEU A 32 1.30 7.02 -11.07
C LEU A 32 0.69 6.28 -12.27
N LEU A 33 0.75 4.95 -12.25
CA LEU A 33 0.27 4.11 -13.35
C LEU A 33 -1.27 4.15 -13.49
N GLY A 34 -1.98 4.09 -12.37
CA GLY A 34 -3.44 4.11 -12.40
C GLY A 34 -4.02 5.47 -12.73
N GLY A 35 -3.37 6.57 -12.31
CA GLY A 35 -3.74 7.94 -12.70
C GLY A 35 -3.71 8.14 -14.21
N GLY A 36 -2.68 7.62 -14.90
CA GLY A 36 -2.60 7.64 -16.35
C GLY A 36 -3.75 6.86 -17.02
N SER A 37 -4.06 5.66 -16.53
CA SER A 37 -5.15 4.84 -17.08
C SER A 37 -6.54 5.48 -16.92
N ILE A 38 -6.75 6.17 -15.80
CA ILE A 38 -7.99 6.87 -15.48
C ILE A 38 -8.17 8.11 -16.34
N TYR A 39 -7.10 8.86 -16.58
CA TYR A 39 -7.14 10.05 -17.42
C TYR A 39 -7.54 9.70 -18.86
N ILE A 40 -7.00 8.61 -19.41
CA ILE A 40 -7.35 8.12 -20.75
C ILE A 40 -8.83 7.72 -20.80
N LYS A 41 -9.33 6.98 -19.81
CA LYS A 41 -10.75 6.61 -19.76
C LYS A 41 -11.66 7.83 -19.61
N MET A 42 -11.26 8.83 -18.81
CA MET A 42 -11.99 10.11 -18.67
C MET A 42 -12.09 10.86 -20.00
N ALA A 43 -11.02 10.87 -20.81
CA ALA A 43 -11.00 11.54 -22.11
C ALA A 43 -11.89 10.87 -23.17
N ASN A 44 -12.14 9.56 -23.06
CA ASN A 44 -13.00 8.80 -24.00
C ASN A 44 -14.50 8.96 -23.71
N GLY A 45 -14.89 9.67 -22.65
CA GLY A 45 -16.30 9.90 -22.32
C GLY A 45 -17.05 8.66 -21.85
N GLU A 46 -16.35 7.59 -21.46
CA GLU A 46 -16.98 6.37 -20.96
C GLU A 46 -17.70 6.64 -19.62
N GLN A 47 -18.95 6.20 -19.48
CA GLN A 47 -19.69 6.35 -18.22
C GLN A 47 -19.11 5.47 -17.09
N ASP A 48 -18.30 4.47 -17.44
CA ASP A 48 -17.65 3.52 -16.53
C ASP A 48 -16.43 4.09 -15.79
N VAL A 49 -16.04 5.31 -16.12
CA VAL A 49 -14.89 5.99 -15.53
C VAL A 49 -15.13 6.32 -14.06
N LYS A 50 -16.37 6.69 -13.71
CA LYS A 50 -16.73 6.97 -12.31
C LYS A 50 -16.55 5.74 -11.42
N SER A 51 -16.92 4.55 -11.94
CA SER A 51 -16.75 3.28 -11.23
C SER A 51 -15.27 2.88 -11.13
N SER A 52 -14.53 2.98 -12.24
CA SER A 52 -13.08 2.72 -12.28
C SER A 52 -12.28 3.63 -11.33
N ILE A 53 -12.61 4.93 -11.27
CA ILE A 53 -11.97 5.90 -10.37
C ILE A 53 -12.25 5.54 -8.90
N MET A 54 -13.50 5.22 -8.57
CA MET A 54 -13.88 4.90 -7.20
C MET A 54 -13.11 3.68 -6.67
N MET A 55 -13.00 2.63 -7.50
CA MET A 55 -12.27 1.42 -7.15
C MET A 55 -10.76 1.69 -7.00
N TYR A 56 -10.21 2.53 -7.86
CA TYR A 56 -8.80 2.91 -7.81
C TYR A 56 -8.45 3.74 -6.57
N VAL A 57 -9.26 4.76 -6.26
CA VAL A 57 -9.07 5.59 -5.06
C VAL A 57 -9.14 4.74 -3.80
N GLY A 58 -10.09 3.80 -3.73
CA GLY A 58 -10.17 2.82 -2.65
C GLY A 58 -8.93 1.93 -2.54
N GLY A 59 -8.41 1.42 -3.67
CA GLY A 59 -7.21 0.60 -3.71
C GLY A 59 -5.94 1.33 -3.27
N VAL A 60 -5.74 2.58 -3.71
CA VAL A 60 -4.59 3.39 -3.30
C VAL A 60 -4.66 3.73 -1.81
N LEU A 61 -5.82 4.16 -1.31
CA LEU A 61 -6.04 4.42 0.13
C LEU A 61 -5.80 3.18 0.98
N PHE A 62 -6.25 2.02 0.52
CA PHE A 62 -6.02 0.74 1.20
C PHE A 62 -4.52 0.44 1.32
N LEU A 63 -3.73 0.60 0.25
CA LEU A 63 -2.29 0.37 0.30
C LEU A 63 -1.56 1.33 1.26
N LEU A 64 -1.99 2.58 1.34
CA LEU A 64 -1.44 3.56 2.29
C LEU A 64 -1.75 3.17 3.75
N ILE A 65 -2.98 2.73 4.02
CA ILE A 65 -3.40 2.28 5.34
C ILE A 65 -2.65 1.00 5.73
N VAL A 66 -2.52 0.03 4.83
CA VAL A 66 -1.74 -1.20 5.07
C VAL A 66 -0.27 -0.88 5.31
N GLY A 67 0.31 0.05 4.57
CA GLY A 67 1.67 0.55 4.82
C GLY A 67 1.80 1.19 6.21
N GLY A 68 0.80 1.95 6.66
CA GLY A 68 0.76 2.53 8.00
C GLY A 68 0.50 1.52 9.13
N LEU A 69 -0.28 0.48 8.87
CA LEU A 69 -0.66 -0.55 9.84
C LEU A 69 0.35 -1.70 9.94
N ALA A 70 1.22 -1.90 8.93
CA ALA A 70 2.30 -2.90 8.97
C ALA A 70 3.16 -2.84 10.26
N PRO A 71 3.62 -1.68 10.76
CA PRO A 71 4.31 -1.63 12.04
C PRO A 71 3.39 -1.86 13.25
N THR A 72 2.10 -1.52 13.16
CA THR A 72 1.13 -1.58 14.28
C THR A 72 0.55 -2.98 14.49
N ILE A 73 0.39 -3.78 13.44
CA ILE A 73 -0.14 -5.15 13.51
C ILE A 73 0.94 -6.16 13.92
N PHE A 74 2.22 -5.85 13.65
CA PHE A 74 3.34 -6.77 13.87
C PHE A 74 4.34 -6.28 14.95
N GLY A 75 4.02 -5.18 15.66
CA GLY A 75 4.88 -4.52 16.65
C GLY A 75 4.57 -4.87 18.10
#